data_AF-D7E9P6-F1
#
_entry.id   AF-D7E9P6-F1
#
_cell.length_a   1.000
_cell.length_b   1.000
_cell.length_c   1.000
_cell.angle_alpha   90.00
_cell.angle_beta   90.00
_cell.angle_gamma   90.00
#
_symmetry.space_group_name_H-M   'P 1'
#
loop_
_entity.id
_entity.type
_entity.pdbx_description
1 polymer ?
#
loop_
_entity_poly.entity_id
_entity_poly.type
_entity_poly.pdbx_seq_one_letter_code
_entity_poly.pdbx_strand_id
1 'polypeptide(L)'
;MNRVFQTIIIISLSILVLSFSGCVDTTNNTNNRSENNNSETTEYIYKTANIENIKINILESFPVQVIVVAEGYFPDGCTQIHEIEKEKQGNSFNITITTKRPKDKLCTQQIVPFKENISLDVEGLKAGVYNVSVNGVNGTFELTIDNITKK
;
A
#
# COMPACT_ATOMS: atom_id res chain seq x y z
N MET A 1 -43.82 18.79 -10.20
CA MET A 1 -42.69 18.67 -9.27
C MET A 1 -41.43 19.39 -9.78
N ASN A 2 -41.56 20.55 -10.46
CA ASN A 2 -40.43 21.24 -11.12
C ASN A 2 -40.30 22.74 -10.77
N ARG A 3 -41.17 23.30 -9.91
CA ARG A 3 -41.12 24.73 -9.53
C ARG A 3 -40.28 25.02 -8.29
N VAL A 4 -40.10 24.02 -7.42
CA VAL A 4 -39.24 24.11 -6.21
C VAL A 4 -37.75 24.02 -6.58
N PHE A 5 -37.41 23.22 -7.59
CA PHE A 5 -36.02 23.11 -8.07
C PHE A 5 -35.51 24.38 -8.76
N GLN A 6 -36.36 25.13 -9.47
CA GLN A 6 -35.96 26.40 -10.08
C GLN A 6 -35.71 27.51 -9.05
N THR A 7 -36.46 27.53 -7.94
CA THR A 7 -36.25 28.54 -6.88
C THR A 7 -34.96 28.28 -6.11
N ILE A 8 -34.56 27.02 -5.91
CA ILE A 8 -33.31 26.66 -5.23
C ILE A 8 -32.07 27.05 -6.06
N ILE A 9 -32.12 26.93 -7.39
CA ILE A 9 -30.99 27.27 -8.25
C ILE A 9 -30.74 28.79 -8.30
N ILE A 10 -31.81 29.60 -8.27
CA ILE A 10 -31.71 31.08 -8.35
C ILE A 10 -31.16 31.69 -7.05
N ILE A 11 -31.37 31.07 -5.89
CA ILE A 11 -30.88 31.58 -4.59
C ILE A 11 -29.38 31.31 -4.38
N SER A 12 -28.78 30.40 -5.15
CA SER A 12 -27.33 30.09 -5.05
C SER A 12 -26.41 31.09 -5.77
N LEU A 13 -26.96 31.99 -6.60
CA LEU A 13 -26.17 32.87 -7.47
C LEU A 13 -26.05 34.33 -6.97
N SER A 14 -26.38 34.61 -5.71
CA SER A 14 -26.41 35.98 -5.18
C SER A 14 -25.61 36.18 -3.88
N ILE A 15 -24.41 35.59 -3.76
CA ILE A 15 -23.41 36.05 -2.78
C ILE A 15 -22.00 36.09 -3.42
N LEU A 16 -21.78 37.12 -4.23
CA LEU A 16 -20.53 37.88 -4.32
C LEU A 16 -20.97 39.31 -3.94
N VAL A 17 -20.28 40.11 -3.11
CA VAL A 17 -18.87 40.52 -3.22
C VAL A 17 -18.43 41.28 -1.94
N LEU A 18 -17.12 41.17 -1.63
CA LEU A 18 -16.17 42.16 -1.05
C LEU A 18 -16.29 42.66 0.40
N SER A 19 -15.28 42.30 1.19
CA SER A 19 -14.55 43.27 2.02
C SER A 19 -13.05 43.16 1.79
N PHE A 20 -12.50 44.13 1.06
CA PHE A 20 -11.07 44.49 1.10
C PHE A 20 -10.76 45.13 2.46
N SER A 21 -9.64 44.75 3.09
CA SER A 21 -8.58 45.68 3.57
C SER A 21 -7.66 44.99 4.59
N GLY A 22 -6.37 44.94 4.29
CA GLY A 22 -5.30 44.92 5.29
C GLY A 22 -4.26 43.81 5.13
N CYS A 23 -3.21 44.06 4.36
CA CYS A 23 -1.92 43.42 4.63
C CYS A 23 -1.26 44.17 5.79
N VAL A 24 -0.88 43.48 6.86
CA VAL A 24 0.11 43.94 7.83
C VAL A 24 1.33 43.06 7.64
N ASP A 25 2.38 43.62 7.04
CA ASP A 25 3.74 43.12 7.21
C ASP A 25 4.28 43.70 8.51
N THR A 26 4.53 42.84 9.49
CA THR A 26 5.43 43.15 10.61
C THR A 26 6.48 42.07 10.68
N THR A 27 7.60 42.33 10.03
CA THR A 27 8.86 41.63 10.24
C THR A 27 9.35 41.98 11.64
N ASN A 28 9.11 41.11 12.61
CA ASN A 28 9.90 41.06 13.84
C ASN A 28 10.35 39.61 14.09
N ASN A 29 11.59 39.38 13.67
CA ASN A 29 12.37 38.19 13.90
C ASN A 29 12.52 37.97 15.41
N THR A 30 11.81 36.99 15.94
CA THR A 30 12.17 36.36 17.21
C THR A 30 12.40 34.90 16.89
N ASN A 31 13.67 34.52 16.76
CA ASN A 31 14.14 33.15 16.74
C ASN A 31 13.81 32.49 18.09
N ASN A 32 12.54 32.19 18.32
CA ASN A 32 12.14 31.17 19.26
C ASN A 32 11.98 29.89 18.45
N ARG A 33 13.14 29.29 18.17
CA ARG A 33 13.23 27.86 17.90
C ARG A 33 12.78 27.15 19.19
N SER A 34 11.46 27.11 19.38
CA SER A 34 10.85 26.03 20.13
C SER A 34 11.04 24.82 19.24
N GLU A 35 12.20 24.20 19.34
CA GLU A 35 12.29 22.75 19.25
C GLU A 35 11.38 22.20 20.35
N ASN A 36 10.06 22.27 20.13
CA ASN A 36 9.21 21.21 20.61
C ASN A 36 9.56 20.02 19.74
N ASN A 37 10.70 19.40 20.05
CA ASN A 37 10.95 18.00 19.76
C ASN A 37 9.98 17.20 20.64
N ASN A 38 8.67 17.41 20.45
CA ASN A 38 7.69 16.43 20.85
C ASN A 38 7.93 15.30 19.86
N SER A 39 8.85 14.40 20.23
CA SER A 39 8.95 13.10 19.60
C SER A 39 7.65 12.39 19.91
N GLU A 40 6.59 12.74 19.17
CA GLU A 40 5.37 11.96 19.11
C GLU A 40 5.80 10.62 18.53
N THR A 41 6.08 9.69 19.44
CA THR A 41 6.34 8.31 19.09
C THR A 41 5.00 7.75 18.65
N THR A 42 4.70 7.87 17.36
CA THR A 42 3.47 7.34 16.78
C THR A 42 3.42 5.84 17.05
N GLU A 43 2.50 5.40 17.91
CA GLU A 43 2.26 3.99 18.16
C GLU A 43 1.53 3.37 16.95
N TYR A 44 1.99 2.20 16.51
CA TYR A 44 1.42 1.48 15.39
C TYR A 44 0.81 0.15 15.85
N ILE A 45 -0.34 -0.18 15.28
CA ILE A 45 -0.94 -1.51 15.33
C ILE A 45 -0.46 -2.27 14.10
N TYR A 46 0.08 -3.47 14.32
CA TYR A 46 0.55 -4.36 13.26
C TYR A 46 -0.43 -5.52 13.04
N LYS A 47 -0.69 -5.84 11.78
CA LYS A 47 -1.58 -6.94 11.37
C LYS A 47 -1.11 -7.56 10.06
N THR A 48 -1.51 -8.79 9.78
CA THR A 48 -1.38 -9.41 8.46
C THR A 48 -2.26 -8.69 7.44
N ALA A 49 -1.74 -8.46 6.23
CA ALA A 49 -2.50 -7.84 5.14
C ALA A 49 -3.62 -8.76 4.64
N ASN A 50 -4.78 -8.20 4.29
CA ASN A 50 -5.83 -8.94 3.61
C ASN A 50 -5.44 -9.12 2.14
N ILE A 51 -5.24 -10.36 1.72
CA ILE A 51 -4.93 -10.74 0.34
C ILE A 51 -6.19 -11.38 -0.25
N GLU A 52 -6.61 -10.89 -1.41
CA GLU A 52 -7.77 -11.42 -2.13
C GLU A 52 -7.33 -12.36 -3.25
N ASN A 53 -6.24 -12.03 -3.93
CA ASN A 53 -5.78 -12.76 -5.09
C ASN A 53 -4.25 -12.75 -5.19
N ILE A 54 -3.70 -13.81 -5.79
CA ILE A 54 -2.31 -13.82 -6.23
C ILE A 54 -2.23 -14.26 -7.69
N LYS A 55 -1.31 -13.64 -8.42
CA LYS A 55 -0.94 -14.06 -9.77
C LYS A 55 0.55 -14.31 -9.81
N ILE A 56 0.98 -15.44 -10.36
CA ILE A 56 2.40 -15.78 -10.46
C ILE A 56 2.81 -15.63 -11.93
N ASN A 57 3.78 -14.76 -12.18
CA ASN A 57 4.34 -14.52 -13.50
C ASN A 57 5.75 -15.13 -13.56
N ILE A 58 5.98 -15.97 -14.57
CA ILE A 58 7.29 -16.51 -14.89
C ILE A 58 7.79 -15.75 -16.12
N LEU A 59 8.97 -15.15 -16.02
CA LEU A 59 9.56 -14.40 -17.14
C LEU A 59 10.42 -15.34 -17.99
N GLU A 60 10.34 -15.15 -19.31
CA GLU A 60 11.15 -15.88 -20.30
C GLU A 60 12.58 -15.32 -20.36
N SER A 61 13.32 -15.45 -19.25
CA SER A 61 14.74 -15.06 -19.11
C SER A 61 15.57 -16.19 -18.52
N PHE A 62 16.91 -16.08 -18.58
CA PHE A 62 17.82 -17.02 -17.91
C PHE A 62 18.92 -16.25 -17.14
N PRO A 63 19.04 -16.41 -15.81
CA PRO A 63 18.17 -17.21 -14.94
C PRO A 63 16.69 -16.77 -14.99
N VAL A 64 15.79 -17.74 -14.89
CA VAL A 64 14.33 -17.54 -14.83
C VAL A 64 14.01 -16.64 -13.65
N GLN A 65 13.10 -15.69 -13.86
CA GLN A 65 12.58 -14.81 -12.82
C GLN A 65 11.11 -15.14 -12.56
N VAL A 66 10.74 -15.21 -11.28
CA VAL A 66 9.36 -15.45 -10.85
C VAL A 66 8.89 -14.28 -9.98
N ILE A 67 7.79 -13.65 -10.40
CA ILE A 67 7.18 -12.51 -9.71
C ILE A 67 5.78 -12.91 -9.26
N VAL A 68 5.53 -12.83 -7.96
CA VAL A 68 4.20 -12.98 -7.37
C VAL A 68 3.56 -11.60 -7.28
N VAL A 69 2.45 -11.40 -7.98
CA VAL A 69 1.62 -10.22 -7.87
C VAL A 69 0.54 -10.51 -6.82
N ALA A 70 0.63 -9.87 -5.66
CA ALA A 70 -0.35 -10.00 -4.60
C ALA A 70 -1.30 -8.80 -4.61
N GLU A 71 -2.59 -9.06 -4.65
CA GLU A 71 -3.65 -8.05 -4.68
C GLU A 71 -4.53 -8.19 -3.44
N GLY A 72 -4.89 -7.06 -2.84
CA GLY A 72 -5.65 -7.02 -1.60
C GLY A 72 -6.18 -5.64 -1.30
N TYR A 73 -6.60 -5.42 -0.07
CA TYR A 73 -7.12 -4.12 0.37
C TYR A 73 -6.79 -3.78 1.81
N PHE A 74 -6.74 -2.48 2.07
CA PHE A 74 -6.72 -1.89 3.40
C PHE A 74 -8.15 -1.56 3.85
N PRO A 75 -8.47 -1.74 5.14
CA PRO A 75 -9.81 -1.46 5.68
C PRO A 75 -10.09 0.04 5.87
N ASP A 76 -9.07 0.89 5.81
CA ASP A 76 -9.13 2.33 6.02
C ASP A 76 -8.00 3.06 5.28
N GLY A 77 -8.07 4.39 5.22
CA GLY A 77 -7.08 5.23 4.53
C GLY A 77 -5.77 5.50 5.27
N CYS A 78 -5.53 4.89 6.44
CA CYS A 78 -4.26 5.05 7.16
C CYS A 78 -3.40 3.79 7.17
N THR A 79 -4.02 2.63 7.02
CA THR A 79 -3.34 1.35 6.98
C THR A 79 -2.46 1.31 5.74
N GLN A 80 -1.22 0.86 5.91
CA GLN A 80 -0.24 0.74 4.85
C GLN A 80 0.58 -0.53 5.06
N ILE A 81 1.27 -0.99 4.02
CA ILE A 81 2.21 -2.10 4.14
C ILE A 81 3.35 -1.69 5.08
N HIS A 82 3.72 -2.62 5.96
CA HIS A 82 4.86 -2.47 6.84
C HIS A 82 6.06 -3.22 6.29
N GLU A 83 5.89 -4.52 6.04
CA GLU A 83 6.96 -5.42 5.68
C GLU A 83 6.44 -6.58 4.81
N ILE A 84 7.32 -7.11 3.97
CA ILE A 84 7.09 -8.30 3.15
C ILE A 84 8.24 -9.26 3.43
N GLU A 85 7.96 -10.28 4.23
CA GLU A 85 8.91 -11.34 4.53
C GLU A 85 8.71 -12.51 3.57
N LYS A 86 9.81 -13.14 3.14
CA LYS A 86 9.81 -14.27 2.23
C LYS A 86 10.64 -15.38 2.83
N GLU A 87 10.04 -16.55 2.98
CA GLU A 87 10.71 -17.74 3.46
C GLU A 87 10.52 -18.87 2.46
N LYS A 88 11.57 -19.66 2.22
CA LYS A 88 11.51 -20.86 1.39
C LYS A 88 11.81 -22.10 2.23
N GLN A 89 10.88 -23.05 2.23
CA GLN A 89 11.04 -24.35 2.88
C GLN A 89 10.82 -25.45 1.83
N GLY A 90 11.89 -26.12 1.42
CA GLY A 90 11.83 -27.10 0.33
C GLY A 90 11.35 -26.46 -0.97
N ASN A 91 10.20 -26.91 -1.48
CA ASN A 91 9.55 -26.39 -2.69
C ASN A 91 8.42 -25.39 -2.39
N SER A 92 8.29 -24.92 -1.15
CA SER A 92 7.25 -23.97 -0.75
C SER A 92 7.84 -22.61 -0.43
N PHE A 93 7.28 -21.56 -1.02
CA PHE A 93 7.51 -20.16 -0.69
C PHE A 93 6.37 -19.65 0.18
N ASN A 94 6.68 -19.24 1.40
CA ASN A 94 5.76 -18.58 2.31
C ASN A 94 6.08 -17.09 2.33
N ILE A 95 5.10 -16.27 1.99
CA ILE A 95 5.22 -14.82 1.93
C ILE A 95 4.26 -14.23 2.96
N THR A 96 4.83 -13.46 3.89
CA THR A 96 4.06 -12.77 4.92
C THR A 96 4.10 -11.27 4.63
N ILE A 97 2.95 -10.72 4.28
CA ILE A 97 2.78 -9.27 4.11
C ILE A 97 2.12 -8.73 5.38
N THR A 98 2.82 -7.86 6.10
CA THR A 98 2.29 -7.18 7.27
C THR A 98 1.91 -5.74 6.93
N THR A 99 0.98 -5.21 7.70
CA THR A 99 0.50 -3.84 7.63
C THR A 99 0.70 -3.16 8.96
N LYS A 100 0.81 -1.83 8.92
CA LYS A 100 0.83 -0.97 10.10
C LYS A 100 -0.24 0.11 9.97
N ARG A 101 -0.88 0.44 11.09
CA ARG A 101 -1.85 1.52 11.20
C ARG A 101 -1.54 2.35 12.45
N PRO A 102 -1.45 3.69 12.37
CA PRO A 102 -1.36 4.54 13.56
C PRO A 102 -2.57 4.30 14.49
N LYS A 103 -2.30 4.07 15.77
CA LYS A 103 -3.34 3.71 16.75
C LYS A 103 -4.32 4.85 17.01
N ASP A 104 -3.80 6.07 17.17
CA ASP A 104 -4.57 7.22 17.65
C ASP A 104 -4.94 8.22 16.54
N LYS A 105 -4.82 7.81 15.27
CA LYS A 105 -5.18 8.65 14.14
C LYS A 105 -6.61 8.34 13.67
N LEU A 106 -7.40 9.40 13.47
CA LEU A 106 -8.67 9.31 12.76
C LEU A 106 -8.40 9.05 11.27
N CYS A 107 -8.97 7.97 10.77
CA CYS A 107 -8.75 7.47 9.42
C CYS A 107 -10.05 7.47 8.64
N THR A 108 -9.98 7.65 7.32
CA THR A 108 -11.16 7.51 6.46
C THR A 108 -11.61 6.07 6.46
N GLN A 109 -12.92 5.86 6.61
CA GLN A 109 -13.54 4.53 6.60
C GLN A 109 -13.80 4.07 5.16
N GLN A 110 -12.73 3.98 4.37
CA GLN A 110 -12.78 3.61 2.96
C GLN A 110 -11.87 2.42 2.72
N ILE A 111 -12.37 1.43 1.98
CA ILE A 111 -11.56 0.32 1.48
C ILE A 111 -10.61 0.85 0.41
N VAL A 112 -9.31 0.62 0.58
CA VAL A 112 -8.27 1.06 -0.35
C VAL A 112 -7.58 -0.17 -0.95
N PRO A 113 -7.71 -0.44 -2.26
CA PRO A 113 -7.02 -1.57 -2.88
C PRO A 113 -5.51 -1.33 -2.95
N PHE A 114 -4.72 -2.39 -2.85
CA PHE A 114 -3.28 -2.37 -3.07
C PHE A 114 -2.83 -3.53 -3.94
N LYS A 115 -1.63 -3.38 -4.52
CA LYS A 115 -0.98 -4.40 -5.34
C LYS A 115 0.53 -4.36 -5.10
N GLU A 116 1.11 -5.53 -4.80
CA GLU A 116 2.55 -5.70 -4.61
C GLU A 116 3.13 -6.68 -5.63
N ASN A 117 4.31 -6.35 -6.16
CA ASN A 117 5.07 -7.24 -7.05
C ASN A 117 6.27 -7.80 -6.28
N ILE A 118 6.26 -9.10 -6.01
CA ILE A 118 7.18 -9.75 -5.08
C ILE A 118 8.05 -10.73 -5.86
N SER A 119 9.32 -10.39 -6.04
CA SER A 119 10.29 -11.28 -6.69
C SER A 119 10.69 -12.42 -5.75
N LEU A 120 10.57 -13.65 -6.24
CA LEU A 120 11.04 -14.86 -5.56
C LEU A 120 12.50 -15.13 -5.93
N ASP A 121 13.28 -15.56 -4.93
CA ASP A 121 14.64 -16.05 -5.16
C ASP A 121 14.57 -17.49 -5.67
N VAL A 122 14.70 -17.64 -6.98
CA VAL A 122 14.56 -18.91 -7.71
C VAL A 122 15.84 -19.33 -8.43
N GLU A 123 16.91 -18.55 -8.32
CA GLU A 123 18.20 -18.92 -8.91
C GLU A 123 18.78 -20.13 -8.18
N GLY A 124 19.39 -21.05 -8.93
CA GLY A 124 19.98 -22.27 -8.40
C GLY A 124 18.97 -23.38 -8.07
N LEU A 125 17.67 -23.14 -8.29
CA LEU A 125 16.62 -24.12 -8.04
C LEU A 125 16.54 -25.16 -9.16
N LYS A 126 16.20 -26.40 -8.79
CA LYS A 126 15.98 -27.49 -9.75
C LYS A 126 14.62 -27.37 -10.43
N ALA A 127 14.49 -28.04 -11.57
CA ALA A 127 13.21 -28.26 -12.23
C ALA A 127 12.21 -28.90 -11.24
N GLY A 128 10.96 -28.48 -11.33
CA GLY A 128 9.87 -29.00 -10.50
C GLY A 128 8.77 -27.98 -10.21
N VAL A 129 7.74 -28.45 -9.52
CA VAL A 129 6.60 -27.63 -9.09
C VAL A 129 6.89 -27.03 -7.71
N TYR A 130 6.64 -25.74 -7.60
CA TYR A 130 6.80 -24.94 -6.39
C TYR A 130 5.45 -24.38 -5.95
N ASN A 131 5.21 -24.42 -4.65
CA ASN A 131 4.03 -23.82 -4.02
C ASN A 131 4.35 -22.41 -3.54
N VAL A 132 3.38 -21.52 -3.62
CA VAL A 132 3.46 -20.16 -3.08
C VAL A 132 2.24 -19.95 -2.19
N SER A 133 2.47 -19.47 -0.97
CA SER A 133 1.41 -19.01 -0.06
C SER A 133 1.69 -17.56 0.32
N VAL A 134 0.72 -16.67 0.11
CA VAL A 134 0.79 -15.26 0.52
C VAL A 134 -0.34 -15.00 1.49
N ASN A 135 0.00 -14.85 2.78
CA ASN A 135 -0.97 -14.71 3.87
C ASN A 135 -2.14 -15.73 3.80
N GLY A 136 -1.87 -16.96 3.37
CA GLY A 136 -2.86 -18.04 3.25
C GLY A 136 -3.53 -18.18 1.86
N VAL A 137 -3.34 -17.23 0.95
CA VAL A 137 -3.77 -17.37 -0.46
C VAL A 137 -2.70 -18.15 -1.23
N ASN A 138 -3.09 -19.22 -1.90
CA ASN A 138 -2.16 -20.20 -2.46
C ASN A 138 -2.13 -20.19 -3.99
N GLY A 139 -0.99 -20.59 -4.55
CA GLY A 139 -0.77 -20.79 -5.97
C GLY A 139 0.47 -21.64 -6.23
N THR A 140 0.73 -21.96 -7.48
CA THR A 140 1.87 -22.79 -7.88
C THR A 140 2.53 -22.29 -9.15
N PHE A 141 3.82 -22.56 -9.31
CA PHE A 141 4.53 -22.40 -10.58
C PHE A 141 5.44 -23.60 -10.82
N GLU A 142 5.83 -23.80 -12.08
CA GLU A 142 6.73 -24.88 -12.47
C GLU A 142 7.99 -24.30 -13.11
N LEU A 143 9.15 -24.74 -12.63
CA LEU A 143 10.40 -24.62 -13.38
C LEU A 143 10.54 -25.86 -14.25
N THR A 144 10.46 -25.70 -15.56
CA THR A 144 10.54 -26.82 -16.51
C THR A 144 11.97 -27.33 -16.72
N ILE A 145 12.97 -26.53 -16.33
CA ILE A 145 14.39 -26.85 -16.36
C ILE A 145 15.06 -26.36 -15.08
N ASP A 146 16.24 -26.91 -14.76
CA ASP A 146 17.06 -26.41 -13.67
C ASP A 146 17.44 -24.94 -13.91
N ASN A 147 17.12 -24.06 -12.96
CA ASN A 147 17.40 -22.63 -13.02
C ASN A 147 18.81 -22.32 -12.49
N ILE A 148 19.81 -23.10 -12.92
CA ILE A 148 21.18 -23.05 -12.42
C ILE A 148 22.06 -22.38 -13.49
N THR A 149 22.68 -21.26 -13.14
CA THR A 149 23.66 -20.59 -14.02
C THR A 149 24.87 -21.51 -14.23
N LYS A 150 25.16 -21.89 -15.49
CA LYS A 150 26.41 -22.59 -15.80
C LYS A 150 27.56 -21.61 -15.64
N LYS A 151 28.47 -21.91 -14.71
CA LYS A 151 29.72 -21.18 -14.53
C LYS A 151 30.73 -21.55 -15.61
#